data_AF-A0AAJ7VG05-F1
#
_entry.id   AF-A0AAJ7VG05-F1
#
_cell.length_a   1.000
_cell.length_b   1.000
_cell.length_c   1.000
_cell.angle_alpha   90.00
_cell.angle_beta   90.00
_cell.angle_gamma   90.00
#
_symmetry.space_group_name_H-M   'P 1'
#
loop_
_entity.id
_entity.type
_entity.pdbx_description
1 polymer ?
#
loop_
_entity_poly.entity_id
_entity_poly.type
_entity_poly.pdbx_seq_one_letter_code
_entity_poly.pdbx_strand_id
1 'polypeptide(L)'
;MADSTVVMWLVNGQSVESSYLNEWALQGGRRVSKVSGGCQIELRLVVVEMTEENVKTELKCITQNQGGRQEVVAQFQLEDSKFTWLVVAAVAISCFLTVVSIFLYILFKPKRKKKMDYILARQNSTF
;
A
#
# COMPACT_ATOMS: atom_id res chain seq x y z
N MET A 1 -41.69 6.04 0.30
CA MET A 1 -40.70 4.93 0.31
C MET A 1 -39.29 5.44 0.49
N ALA A 2 -38.77 6.33 -0.36
CA ALA A 2 -37.41 6.85 -0.18
C ALA A 2 -37.22 7.63 1.15
N ASP A 3 -38.24 8.37 1.60
CA ASP A 3 -38.17 9.13 2.86
C ASP A 3 -38.32 8.24 4.11
N SER A 4 -38.88 7.04 3.96
CA SER A 4 -38.98 6.05 5.04
C SER A 4 -37.78 5.09 5.10
N THR A 5 -36.88 5.14 4.11
CA THR A 5 -35.66 4.34 4.09
C THR A 5 -34.57 5.07 4.85
N VAL A 6 -34.14 4.46 5.95
CA VAL A 6 -33.00 4.92 6.74
C VAL A 6 -31.72 4.40 6.07
N VAL A 7 -30.79 5.31 5.82
CA VAL A 7 -29.43 4.99 5.35
C VAL A 7 -28.46 5.65 6.32
N MET A 8 -27.47 4.90 6.78
CA MET A 8 -26.52 5.39 7.80
C MET A 8 -25.16 4.72 7.64
N TRP A 9 -24.10 5.46 8.00
CA TRP A 9 -22.76 4.92 8.12
C TRP A 9 -22.45 4.50 9.55
N LEU A 10 -21.85 3.32 9.69
CA LEU A 10 -21.17 2.88 10.90
C LEU A 10 -19.66 2.78 10.64
N VAL A 11 -18.88 3.12 11.66
CA VAL A 11 -17.43 2.92 11.72
C VAL A 11 -17.15 2.12 12.97
N ASN A 12 -16.55 0.93 12.83
CA ASN A 12 -16.36 -0.03 13.92
C ASN A 12 -17.65 -0.28 14.75
N GLY A 13 -18.81 -0.28 14.09
CA GLY A 13 -20.11 -0.49 14.72
C GLY A 13 -20.74 0.75 15.39
N GLN A 14 -20.06 1.90 15.43
CA GLN A 14 -20.60 3.16 15.95
C GLN A 14 -21.14 4.05 14.82
N SER A 15 -22.29 4.70 15.05
CA SER A 15 -22.88 5.59 14.03
C SER A 15 -22.16 6.92 13.97
N VAL A 16 -21.79 7.33 12.75
CA VAL A 16 -21.04 8.57 12.48
C VAL A 16 -21.77 9.82 12.97
N GLU A 17 -23.09 9.78 13.12
CA GLU A 17 -23.88 10.89 13.66
C GLU A 17 -23.88 10.93 15.20
N SER A 18 -23.74 9.78 15.84
CA SER A 18 -23.80 9.62 17.31
C SER A 18 -22.43 9.66 17.99
N SER A 19 -21.39 9.29 17.26
CA SER A 19 -20.03 9.29 17.73
C SER A 19 -19.28 10.40 17.01
N TYR A 20 -18.75 11.36 17.77
CA TYR A 20 -17.58 12.13 17.38
C TYR A 20 -16.45 11.14 17.08
N LEU A 21 -16.48 10.46 15.93
CA LEU A 21 -15.43 9.52 15.53
C LEU A 21 -14.19 10.34 15.23
N ASN A 22 -13.43 10.59 16.30
CA ASN A 22 -12.07 11.10 16.35
C ASN A 22 -11.70 12.08 15.23
N GLU A 23 -12.50 13.13 14.98
CA GLU A 23 -12.22 14.21 14.00
C GLU A 23 -11.95 13.77 12.53
N TRP A 24 -11.80 12.47 12.25
CA TRP A 24 -11.19 11.96 11.02
C TRP A 24 -12.21 11.52 9.98
N ALA A 25 -13.47 11.27 10.37
CA ALA A 25 -14.54 10.95 9.44
C ALA A 25 -15.89 11.59 9.82
N LEU A 26 -16.64 12.04 8.81
CA LEU A 26 -17.89 12.77 8.94
C LEU A 26 -18.94 12.23 7.97
N GLN A 27 -20.20 12.24 8.40
CA GLN A 27 -21.32 11.92 7.52
C GLN A 27 -21.67 13.17 6.69
N GLY A 28 -21.56 13.04 5.37
CA GLY A 28 -21.93 14.10 4.44
C GLY A 28 -23.42 14.10 4.11
N GLY A 29 -23.81 15.00 3.20
CA GLY A 29 -25.20 15.19 2.83
C GLY A 29 -25.86 13.93 2.23
N ARG A 30 -27.13 13.72 2.61
CA ARG A 30 -28.02 12.73 2.01
C ARG A 30 -28.67 13.31 0.75
N ARG A 31 -28.67 12.55 -0.35
CA ARG A 31 -29.37 12.91 -1.59
C ARG A 31 -30.32 11.80 -2.00
N VAL A 32 -31.48 12.18 -2.52
CA VAL A 32 -32.46 11.25 -3.06
C VAL A 32 -32.77 11.66 -4.48
N SER A 33 -32.56 10.77 -5.43
CA SER A 33 -32.89 10.96 -6.84
C SER A 33 -33.94 9.95 -7.29
N LYS A 34 -34.90 10.41 -8.10
CA LYS A 34 -35.86 9.53 -8.76
C LYS A 34 -35.21 8.98 -10.03
N VAL A 35 -35.27 7.66 -10.22
CA VAL A 35 -34.75 6.96 -11.39
C VAL A 35 -35.86 6.11 -12.01
N SER A 36 -35.74 5.74 -13.29
CA SER A 36 -36.75 4.89 -13.94
C SER A 36 -36.86 3.55 -13.22
N GLY A 37 -38.00 3.29 -12.59
CA GLY A 37 -38.26 2.05 -11.82
C GLY A 37 -37.93 2.11 -10.33
N GLY A 38 -37.54 3.27 -9.77
CA GLY A 38 -37.26 3.34 -8.33
C GLY A 38 -36.73 4.68 -7.82
N CYS A 39 -36.07 4.62 -6.66
CA CYS A 39 -35.37 5.75 -6.05
C CYS A 39 -33.94 5.33 -5.73
N GLN A 40 -33.00 6.24 -5.93
CA GLN A 40 -31.62 6.10 -5.52
C GLN A 40 -31.37 7.02 -4.32
N ILE A 41 -30.79 6.48 -3.26
CA ILE A 41 -30.42 7.22 -2.06
C ILE A 41 -28.90 7.19 -1.95
N GLU A 42 -28.29 8.36 -1.90
CA GLU A 42 -26.86 8.53 -1.72
C GLU A 42 -26.60 9.15 -0.35
N LEU A 43 -25.67 8.55 0.40
CA LEU A 43 -25.18 9.08 1.66
C LEU A 43 -23.66 9.10 1.62
N ARG A 44 -23.07 10.29 1.73
CA ARG A 44 -21.62 10.45 1.65
C ARG A 44 -20.96 10.15 2.99
N LEU A 45 -19.83 9.46 2.96
CA LEU A 45 -18.87 9.40 4.06
C LEU A 45 -17.67 10.24 3.63
N VAL A 46 -17.29 11.21 4.47
CA VAL A 46 -16.16 12.11 4.22
C VAL A 46 -15.06 11.74 5.19
N VAL A 47 -13.91 11.33 4.67
CA VAL A 47 -12.70 11.07 5.46
C VAL A 47 -11.84 12.32 5.42
N VAL A 48 -11.66 12.97 6.56
CA VAL A 48 -10.88 14.20 6.73
C VAL A 48 -9.39 13.89 6.79
N GLU A 49 -9.03 12.86 7.56
CA GLU A 49 -7.65 12.42 7.72
C GLU A 49 -7.59 10.89 7.80
N MET A 50 -6.53 10.31 7.24
CA MET A 50 -6.31 8.87 7.23
C MET A 50 -4.93 8.56 7.82
N THR A 51 -4.91 8.02 9.04
CA THR A 51 -3.68 7.62 9.73
C THR A 51 -3.43 6.11 9.61
N GLU A 52 -2.24 5.64 9.99
CA GLU A 52 -1.95 4.19 10.07
C GLU A 52 -2.87 3.47 11.08
N GLU A 53 -3.36 4.16 12.11
CA GLU A 53 -4.30 3.61 13.10
C GLU A 53 -5.68 3.34 12.51
N ASN A 54 -6.06 4.09 11.48
CA ASN A 54 -7.35 3.95 10.81
C ASN A 54 -7.36 2.79 9.80
N VAL A 55 -6.20 2.17 9.53
CA VAL A 55 -6.07 1.02 8.61
C VAL A 55 -6.86 -0.17 9.13
N LYS A 56 -7.57 -0.87 8.24
CA LYS A 56 -8.49 -1.98 8.56
C LYS A 56 -9.71 -1.59 9.39
N THR A 57 -9.96 -0.31 9.61
CA THR A 57 -11.22 0.14 10.22
C THR A 57 -12.39 -0.33 9.37
N GLU A 58 -13.38 -0.94 10.03
CA GLU A 58 -14.58 -1.43 9.37
C GLU A 58 -15.53 -0.26 9.10
N LEU A 59 -15.86 -0.06 7.83
CA LEU A 59 -16.89 0.84 7.37
C LEU A 59 -18.11 0.02 6.99
N LYS A 60 -19.27 0.41 7.49
CA LYS A 60 -20.51 -0.28 7.16
C LYS A 60 -21.58 0.72 6.75
N CYS A 61 -22.11 0.56 5.53
CA CYS A 61 -23.30 1.27 5.09
C CYS A 61 -24.51 0.40 5.38
N ILE A 62 -25.43 0.90 6.21
CA ILE A 62 -26.65 0.20 6.57
C ILE A 62 -27.82 0.88 5.88
N THR A 63 -28.68 0.08 5.26
CA THR A 63 -29.98 0.52 4.77
C THR A 63 -31.09 -0.27 5.47
N GLN A 64 -32.14 0.42 5.90
CA GLN A 64 -33.29 -0.18 6.54
C GLN A 64 -34.58 0.41 5.98
N ASN A 65 -35.45 -0.47 5.46
CA ASN A 65 -36.77 -0.12 4.97
C ASN A 65 -37.78 -1.23 5.37
N GLN A 66 -39.03 -1.13 4.89
CA GLN A 66 -40.06 -2.14 5.16
C GLN A 66 -39.74 -3.53 4.59
N GLY A 67 -38.85 -3.60 3.59
CA GLY A 67 -38.36 -4.85 3.00
C GLY A 67 -37.21 -5.50 3.77
N GLY A 68 -36.72 -4.87 4.84
CA GLY A 68 -35.70 -5.42 5.72
C GLY A 68 -34.47 -4.53 5.86
N ARG A 69 -33.40 -5.13 6.37
CA ARG A 69 -32.10 -4.49 6.62
C ARG A 69 -31.06 -5.07 5.69
N GLN A 70 -30.29 -4.21 5.02
CA GLN A 70 -29.14 -4.61 4.21
C GLN A 70 -27.90 -3.87 4.70
N GLU A 71 -26.75 -4.53 4.63
CA GLU A 71 -25.47 -4.00 5.08
C GLU A 71 -24.41 -4.26 4.02
N VAL A 72 -23.59 -3.25 3.78
CA VAL A 72 -22.39 -3.37 2.94
C VAL A 72 -21.19 -3.00 3.79
N VAL A 73 -20.21 -3.89 3.83
CA VAL A 73 -18.99 -3.73 4.61
C VAL A 73 -17.82 -3.42 3.68
N ALA A 74 -17.05 -2.41 4.05
CA ALA A 74 -15.80 -2.01 3.40
C ALA A 74 -14.72 -1.80 4.46
N GLN A 75 -13.46 -1.84 4.07
CA GLN A 75 -12.33 -1.56 4.94
C GLN A 75 -11.38 -0.61 4.25
N PHE A 76 -10.80 0.32 5.01
CA PHE A 76 -9.72 1.13 4.48
C PHE A 76 -8.43 0.33 4.35
N GLN A 77 -7.78 0.50 3.21
CA GLN A 77 -6.40 0.07 2.99
C GLN A 77 -5.59 1.30 2.59
N LEU A 78 -4.48 1.53 3.29
CA LEU A 78 -3.48 2.49 2.82
C LEU A 78 -2.68 1.84 1.70
N GLU A 79 -2.35 2.64 0.69
CA GLU A 79 -1.42 2.21 -0.34
C GLU A 79 -0.03 2.02 0.30
N ASP A 80 0.52 0.81 0.20
CA ASP A 80 1.72 0.40 0.93
C ASP A 80 2.99 1.11 0.41
N SER A 81 3.25 2.30 0.93
CA SER A 81 4.48 3.06 0.69
C SER A 81 5.74 2.28 1.10
N LYS A 82 5.61 1.36 2.07
CA LYS A 82 6.69 0.49 2.57
C LYS A 82 7.25 -0.43 1.48
N PHE A 83 6.41 -0.92 0.57
CA PHE A 83 6.85 -1.78 -0.52
C PHE A 83 7.77 -1.03 -1.49
N THR A 84 7.43 0.22 -1.82
CA THR A 84 8.25 1.09 -2.66
C THR A 84 9.64 1.31 -2.06
N TRP A 85 9.72 1.61 -0.75
CA TRP A 85 10.99 1.78 -0.06
C TRP A 85 11.83 0.51 0.02
N LEU A 86 11.19 -0.66 0.16
CA LEU A 86 11.90 -1.95 0.11
C LEU A 86 12.53 -2.20 -1.26
N VAL A 87 11.81 -1.91 -2.36
CA VAL A 87 12.35 -2.05 -3.72
C VAL A 87 13.53 -1.09 -3.92
N VAL A 88 13.40 0.16 -3.48
CA VAL A 88 14.49 1.15 -3.55
C VAL A 88 15.72 0.67 -2.77
N ALA A 89 15.53 0.16 -1.56
CA ALA A 89 16.63 -0.39 -0.75
C ALA A 89 17.29 -1.59 -1.43
N ALA A 90 16.51 -2.52 -1.98
CA ALA A 90 17.06 -3.69 -2.68
C ALA A 90 17.89 -3.30 -3.91
N VAL A 91 17.40 -2.35 -4.71
CA VAL A 91 18.14 -1.80 -5.85
C VAL A 91 19.43 -1.12 -5.39
N ALA A 92 19.38 -0.28 -4.36
CA ALA A 92 20.56 0.39 -3.82
C ALA A 92 21.63 -0.62 -3.32
N ILE A 93 21.23 -1.66 -2.59
CA ILE A 93 22.13 -2.71 -2.08
C ILE A 93 22.76 -3.48 -3.24
N SER A 94 21.98 -3.86 -4.26
CA SER A 94 22.52 -4.58 -5.42
C SER A 94 23.56 -3.74 -6.19
N CYS A 95 23.29 -2.45 -6.40
CA CYS A 95 24.24 -1.52 -7.01
C CYS A 95 25.51 -1.37 -6.15
N PHE A 96 25.38 -1.26 -4.84
CA PHE A 96 26.53 -1.17 -3.95
C PHE A 96 27.40 -2.44 -3.98
N LEU A 97 26.77 -3.61 -3.92
CA LEU A 97 27.47 -4.90 -3.95
C LEU A 97 28.21 -5.14 -5.27
N THR A 98 27.66 -4.69 -6.39
CA THR A 98 28.35 -4.80 -7.69
C THR A 98 29.62 -3.95 -7.72
N VAL A 99 29.55 -2.69 -7.25
CA VAL A 99 30.73 -1.80 -7.15
C VAL A 99 31.79 -2.39 -6.23
N VAL A 100 31.40 -2.87 -5.05
CA VAL A 100 32.32 -3.52 -4.10
C VAL A 100 32.95 -4.77 -4.72
N SER A 101 32.17 -5.59 -5.41
CA SER A 101 32.67 -6.80 -6.06
C SER A 101 33.68 -6.50 -7.16
N ILE A 102 33.44 -5.46 -7.97
CA ILE A 102 34.38 -5.00 -9.00
C ILE A 102 35.66 -4.48 -8.34
N PHE A 103 35.54 -3.68 -7.29
CA PHE A 103 36.68 -3.14 -6.56
C PHE A 103 37.54 -4.24 -5.95
N LEU A 104 36.91 -5.21 -5.27
CA LEU A 104 37.59 -6.39 -4.73
C LEU A 104 38.21 -7.23 -5.85
N TYR A 105 37.53 -7.41 -6.98
CA TYR A 105 38.08 -8.13 -8.12
C TYR A 105 39.33 -7.45 -8.70
N ILE A 106 39.37 -6.11 -8.76
CA ILE A 106 40.56 -5.38 -9.21
C ILE A 106 41.70 -5.51 -8.21
N LEU A 107 41.42 -5.36 -6.90
CA LEU A 107 42.43 -5.48 -5.84
C LEU A 107 43.02 -6.89 -5.77
N PHE A 108 42.16 -7.90 -5.80
CA PHE A 108 42.55 -9.31 -5.73
C PHE A 108 42.83 -9.91 -7.10
N LYS A 109 42.85 -9.11 -8.18
CA LYS A 109 43.12 -9.59 -9.53
C LYS A 109 44.45 -10.34 -9.49
N PRO A 110 44.44 -11.68 -9.62
CA PRO A 110 45.65 -12.43 -9.40
C PRO A 110 46.62 -12.03 -10.52
N LYS A 111 47.82 -11.56 -10.15
CA LYS A 111 48.94 -11.34 -11.07
C LYS A 111 49.41 -12.71 -11.61
N ARG A 112 48.55 -13.41 -12.37
CA ARG A 112 48.83 -14.72 -12.97
C ARG A 112 50.01 -14.67 -13.95
N LYS A 113 50.36 -13.48 -14.48
CA LYS A 113 51.46 -13.34 -15.44
C LYS A 113 52.86 -13.52 -14.82
N LYS A 114 53.11 -13.06 -13.58
CA LYS A 114 54.47 -13.12 -13.00
C LYS A 114 55.04 -14.54 -12.81
N LYS A 115 54.20 -15.54 -12.53
CA LYS A 115 54.68 -16.94 -12.37
C LYS A 115 54.86 -17.65 -13.72
N MET A 116 54.07 -17.31 -14.73
CA MET A 116 54.17 -17.91 -16.06
C MET A 116 55.37 -17.35 -16.83
N ASP A 117 55.62 -16.04 -16.69
CA ASP A 117 56.78 -15.37 -17.30
C ASP A 117 58.12 -15.90 -16.73
N TYR A 118 58.19 -16.23 -15.44
CA TYR A 118 59.38 -16.83 -14.82
C TYR A 118 59.68 -18.24 -15.35
N ILE A 119 58.66 -19.07 -15.57
CA ILE A 119 58.82 -20.42 -16.09
C ILE A 119 59.25 -20.37 -17.56
N LEU A 120 58.67 -19.46 -18.35
CA LEU A 120 59.00 -19.26 -19.76
C LEU A 120 60.43 -18.69 -19.92
N ALA A 121 60.83 -17.75 -19.07
CA ALA A 121 62.19 -17.21 -19.04
C ALA A 121 63.22 -18.29 -18.65
N ARG A 122 62.90 -19.17 -17.69
CA ARG A 122 63.78 -20.27 -17.28
C ARG A 122 63.95 -21.33 -18.38
N GLN A 123 62.94 -21.59 -19.20
CA GLN A 123 63.05 -22.49 -20.35
C GLN A 123 63.96 -21.93 -21.45
N ASN A 124 63.95 -20.61 -21.67
CA ASN A 124 64.80 -19.96 -22.67
C ASN A 124 66.27 -19.81 -22.23
N SER A 125 66.59 -20.00 -20.94
CA SER A 125 67.97 -19.92 -20.42
C SER A 125 68.66 -21.28 -20.28
N THR A 126 68.01 -22.38 -20.70
CA THR A 126 68.55 -23.75 -20.62
C THR A 126 68.99 -24.33 -21.96
N PHE A 127 69.38 -23.49 -22.92
CA PHE A 127 70.02 -23.90 -24.16
C PHE A 127 71.39 -23.23 -24.31
#